data_AF-K1PW29-F1
#
_entry.id   AF-K1PW29-F1
#
_cell.length_a   1.000
_cell.length_b   1.000
_cell.length_c   1.000
_cell.angle_alpha   90.00
_cell.angle_beta   90.00
_cell.angle_gamma   90.00
#
_symmetry.space_group_name_H-M   'P 1'
#
loop_
_entity.id
_entity.type
_entity.pdbx_description
1 polymer ?
#
loop_
_entity_poly.entity_id
_entity_poly.type
_entity_poly.pdbx_seq_one_letter_code
_entity_poly.pdbx_strand_id
1 'polypeptide(L)'
;MSGLRLSLNKEKIVRVSDGAKKEKFRQKMLEYMARAEELKKFVRDEKTAGKQHEQIQIESNATGYSYETLFSRFLNQFLTEIEVEDPYIRSHHQIYNFLRFCELVVKSKAPVKEIRLLTGSDENPELQSQQHDKLGQLSESLQKHNIKLTIKYSDTLHDREIRFDTGWVVKIGRGLDIYKAAESKFSIGFCDFDLRPCHQTTIDIFNRKYMKDSVDTAEDTV
;
A
#
# COMPACT_ATOMS: atom_id res chain seq x y z
N MET A 1 -6.63 21.53 -17.42
CA MET A 1 -7.75 21.75 -16.46
C MET A 1 -7.37 22.50 -15.18
N SER A 2 -6.10 22.57 -14.77
CA SER A 2 -5.67 23.26 -13.52
C SER A 2 -5.74 24.80 -13.57
N GLY A 3 -5.46 25.41 -14.74
CA GLY A 3 -5.42 26.87 -14.89
C GLY A 3 -6.79 27.55 -14.74
N LEU A 4 -7.86 26.98 -15.30
CA LEU A 4 -9.22 27.58 -15.23
C LEU A 4 -9.77 27.65 -13.81
N ARG A 5 -9.50 26.63 -12.97
CA ARG A 5 -10.01 26.56 -11.58
C ARG A 5 -9.32 27.59 -10.67
N LEU A 6 -8.05 27.90 -10.94
CA LEU A 6 -7.29 28.96 -10.27
C LEU A 6 -7.79 30.37 -10.66
N SER A 7 -8.13 30.58 -11.94
CA SER A 7 -8.69 31.85 -12.41
C SER A 7 -10.08 32.13 -11.84
N LEU A 8 -10.96 31.13 -11.79
CA LEU A 8 -12.29 31.23 -11.17
C LEU A 8 -12.23 31.55 -9.66
N ASN A 9 -11.19 31.08 -8.96
CA ASN A 9 -11.00 31.39 -7.55
C ASN A 9 -10.45 32.82 -7.33
N LYS A 10 -9.59 33.33 -8.21
CA LYS A 10 -9.12 34.72 -8.16
C LYS A 10 -10.27 35.71 -8.34
N GLU A 11 -11.17 35.47 -9.29
CA GLU A 11 -12.34 36.35 -9.53
C GLU A 11 -13.31 36.37 -8.33
N LYS A 12 -13.52 35.24 -7.65
CA LYS A 12 -14.36 35.19 -6.44
C LYS A 12 -13.76 35.98 -5.28
N ILE A 13 -12.43 35.99 -5.11
CA ILE A 13 -11.74 36.72 -4.04
C ILE A 13 -11.87 38.23 -4.20
N VAL A 14 -11.93 38.73 -5.44
CA VAL A 14 -12.15 40.16 -5.72
C VAL A 14 -13.58 40.59 -5.35
N ARG A 15 -14.56 39.68 -5.41
CA ARG A 15 -15.98 39.97 -5.14
C ARG A 15 -16.40 39.82 -3.66
N VAL A 16 -15.53 39.36 -2.77
CA VAL A 16 -15.84 39.18 -1.34
C VAL A 16 -15.50 40.45 -0.56
N SER A 17 -16.54 41.14 -0.07
CA SER A 17 -16.47 42.39 0.70
C SER A 17 -15.90 42.22 2.14
N ASP A 18 -15.89 40.99 2.64
CA ASP A 18 -15.63 40.66 4.04
C ASP A 18 -14.16 40.22 4.26
N GLY A 19 -13.37 41.04 4.95
CA GLY A 19 -11.92 40.86 5.11
C GLY A 19 -11.50 39.54 5.76
N ALA A 20 -12.30 39.02 6.70
CA ALA A 20 -12.03 37.73 7.35
C ALA A 20 -12.25 36.54 6.41
N LYS A 21 -13.23 36.62 5.50
CA LYS A 21 -13.44 35.59 4.47
C LYS A 21 -12.33 35.62 3.43
N LYS A 22 -11.89 36.82 3.03
CA LYS A 22 -10.77 37.01 2.10
C LYS A 22 -9.48 36.37 2.62
N GLU A 23 -9.19 36.51 3.91
CA GLU A 23 -8.02 35.89 4.54
C GLU A 23 -8.14 34.36 4.61
N LYS A 24 -9.31 33.81 4.99
CA LYS A 24 -9.56 32.36 4.95
C LYS A 24 -9.39 31.78 3.53
N PHE A 25 -9.86 32.48 2.50
CA PHE A 25 -9.66 32.06 1.11
C PHE A 25 -8.18 32.10 0.71
N ARG A 26 -7.44 33.14 1.14
CA ARG A 26 -6.01 33.26 0.88
C ARG A 26 -5.21 32.13 1.53
N GLN A 27 -5.49 31.80 2.79
CA GLN A 27 -4.84 30.68 3.49
C GLN A 27 -5.10 29.36 2.77
N LYS A 28 -6.35 29.08 2.40
CA LYS A 28 -6.72 27.87 1.67
C LYS A 28 -6.06 27.81 0.29
N MET A 29 -5.92 28.95 -0.40
CA MET A 29 -5.17 29.02 -1.66
C MET A 29 -3.69 28.71 -1.49
N LEU A 30 -3.05 29.24 -0.45
CA LEU A 30 -1.65 28.95 -0.14
C LEU A 30 -1.44 27.47 0.15
N GLU A 31 -2.34 26.84 0.92
CA GLU A 31 -2.33 25.40 1.18
C GLU A 31 -2.46 24.57 -0.10
N TYR A 32 -3.40 24.94 -1.00
CA TYR A 32 -3.54 24.29 -2.30
C TYR A 32 -2.30 24.44 -3.17
N MET A 33 -1.65 25.61 -3.17
CA MET A 33 -0.43 25.85 -3.94
C MET A 33 0.74 25.03 -3.40
N ALA A 34 0.96 25.03 -2.09
CA ALA A 34 2.00 24.23 -1.44
C ALA A 34 1.84 22.74 -1.75
N ARG A 35 0.60 22.22 -1.61
CA ARG A 35 0.30 20.82 -1.96
C ARG A 35 0.54 20.51 -3.44
N ALA A 36 0.25 21.46 -4.34
CA ALA A 36 0.51 21.28 -5.76
C ALA A 36 2.01 21.26 -6.09
N GLU A 37 2.82 22.03 -5.37
CA GLU A 37 4.29 22.01 -5.52
C GLU A 37 4.90 20.70 -4.99
N GLU A 38 4.46 20.24 -3.81
CA GLU A 38 4.86 18.94 -3.27
C GLU A 38 4.49 17.81 -4.22
N LEU A 39 3.27 17.82 -4.78
CA LEU A 39 2.84 16.84 -5.76
C LEU A 39 3.71 16.86 -7.02
N LYS A 40 4.07 18.05 -7.52
CA LYS A 40 4.98 18.17 -8.68
C LYS A 40 6.36 17.60 -8.37
N LYS A 41 6.89 17.83 -7.17
CA LYS A 41 8.18 17.26 -6.74
C LYS A 41 8.08 15.75 -6.65
N PHE A 42 7.06 15.23 -5.94
CA PHE A 42 6.78 13.80 -5.83
C PHE A 42 6.70 13.12 -7.19
N VAL A 43 5.93 13.66 -8.14
CA VAL A 43 5.81 13.09 -9.50
C VAL A 43 7.16 13.04 -10.24
N ARG A 44 8.05 14.02 -10.04
CA ARG A 44 9.38 14.00 -10.65
C ARG A 44 10.29 12.94 -10.02
N ASP A 45 10.29 12.87 -8.69
CA ASP A 45 11.11 11.92 -7.93
C ASP A 45 10.65 10.48 -8.24
N GLU A 46 9.34 10.24 -8.24
CA GLU A 46 8.70 8.98 -8.61
C GLU A 46 8.97 8.57 -10.05
N LYS A 47 8.98 9.53 -11.00
CA LYS A 47 9.37 9.23 -12.39
C LYS A 47 10.81 8.76 -12.50
N THR A 48 11.67 9.24 -11.61
CA THR A 48 13.09 8.85 -11.61
C THR A 48 13.26 7.48 -10.95
N ALA A 49 12.66 7.29 -9.77
CA ALA A 49 12.71 6.03 -9.03
C ALA A 49 11.96 4.90 -9.76
N GLY A 50 10.78 5.18 -10.30
CA GLY A 50 9.93 4.19 -10.95
C GLY A 50 10.45 3.67 -12.29
N LYS A 51 11.48 4.31 -12.88
CA LYS A 51 12.23 3.75 -14.02
C LYS A 51 13.14 2.59 -13.60
N GLN A 52 13.46 2.48 -12.32
CA GLN A 52 14.31 1.43 -11.80
C GLN A 52 13.43 0.29 -11.29
N HIS A 53 13.67 -0.90 -11.81
CA HIS A 53 13.19 -2.15 -11.22
C HIS A 53 14.13 -2.50 -10.06
N GLU A 54 13.58 -2.73 -8.89
CA GLU A 54 14.33 -3.15 -7.72
C GLU A 54 13.92 -4.56 -7.34
N GLN A 55 14.92 -5.41 -7.09
CA GLN A 55 14.71 -6.77 -6.61
C GLN A 55 15.44 -6.94 -5.28
N ILE A 56 14.74 -7.45 -4.27
CA ILE A 56 15.29 -7.79 -2.97
C ILE A 56 15.27 -9.31 -2.84
N GLN A 57 16.43 -9.91 -2.58
CA GLN A 57 16.56 -11.33 -2.28
C GLN A 57 16.65 -11.51 -0.77
N ILE A 58 15.67 -12.19 -0.19
CA ILE A 58 15.67 -12.57 1.22
C ILE A 58 16.25 -13.97 1.30
N GLU A 59 17.43 -14.08 1.93
CA GLU A 59 18.07 -15.36 2.17
C GLU A 59 17.37 -16.16 3.27
N SER A 60 17.54 -17.48 3.24
CA SER A 60 16.97 -18.35 4.29
C SER A 60 17.55 -17.99 5.66
N ASN A 61 16.67 -17.82 6.65
CA ASN A 61 16.98 -17.37 8.02
C ASN A 61 17.46 -15.92 8.13
N ALA A 62 17.39 -15.11 7.06
CA ALA A 62 17.66 -13.70 7.18
C ALA A 62 16.65 -13.00 8.11
N THR A 63 17.05 -11.89 8.70
CA THR A 63 16.25 -11.06 9.62
C THR A 63 16.28 -9.60 9.14
N GLY A 64 15.50 -8.72 9.74
CA GLY A 64 15.41 -7.29 9.38
C GLY A 64 14.42 -6.99 8.26
N TYR A 65 13.51 -7.93 7.97
CA TYR A 65 12.52 -7.80 6.90
C TYR A 65 11.09 -7.72 7.45
N SER A 66 10.86 -6.90 8.48
CA SER A 66 9.49 -6.58 8.89
C SER A 66 8.74 -5.87 7.76
N TYR A 67 7.41 -5.88 7.84
CA TYR A 67 6.59 -5.10 6.92
C TYR A 67 6.85 -3.60 7.00
N GLU A 68 7.23 -3.09 8.17
CA GLU A 68 7.62 -1.69 8.31
C GLU A 68 8.84 -1.43 7.43
N THR A 69 9.88 -2.26 7.52
CA THR A 69 11.07 -2.15 6.67
C THR A 69 10.74 -2.29 5.18
N LEU A 70 9.89 -3.25 4.82
CA LEU A 70 9.58 -3.55 3.42
C LEU A 70 8.67 -2.51 2.74
N PHE A 71 7.68 -1.97 3.46
CA PHE A 71 6.59 -1.21 2.83
C PHE A 71 6.51 0.26 3.22
N SER A 72 7.20 0.72 4.27
CA SER A 72 7.06 2.10 4.76
C SER A 72 7.29 3.16 3.69
N ARG A 73 8.21 2.91 2.74
CA ARG A 73 8.52 3.85 1.65
C ARG A 73 7.34 4.08 0.68
N PHE A 74 6.39 3.15 0.58
CA PHE A 74 5.22 3.27 -0.29
C PHE A 74 4.05 3.98 0.40
N LEU A 75 4.05 4.06 1.73
CA LEU A 75 2.98 4.63 2.56
C LEU A 75 3.14 6.14 2.73
N ASN A 76 3.08 6.87 1.61
CA ASN A 76 3.23 8.33 1.57
C ASN A 76 1.87 9.06 1.63
N GLN A 77 1.91 10.39 1.74
CA GLN A 77 0.72 11.25 1.88
C GLN A 77 -0.22 11.28 0.65
N PHE A 78 0.18 10.71 -0.48
CA PHE A 78 -0.62 10.64 -1.70
C PHE A 78 -1.33 9.28 -1.86
N LEU A 79 -0.96 8.28 -1.06
CA LEU A 79 -1.58 6.96 -1.08
C LEU A 79 -2.98 7.02 -0.48
N THR A 80 -3.99 6.63 -1.25
CA THR A 80 -5.37 6.58 -0.77
C THR A 80 -5.97 5.18 -0.78
N GLU A 81 -5.38 4.26 -1.53
CA GLU A 81 -5.92 2.94 -1.76
C GLU A 81 -4.83 1.89 -1.98
N ILE A 82 -5.05 0.71 -1.40
CA ILE A 82 -4.13 -0.44 -1.49
C ILE A 82 -4.93 -1.66 -1.95
N GLU A 83 -4.39 -2.40 -2.91
CA GLU A 83 -4.89 -3.71 -3.31
C GLU A 83 -3.87 -4.77 -2.92
N VAL A 84 -4.33 -5.84 -2.28
CA VAL A 84 -3.53 -6.99 -1.88
C VAL A 84 -4.14 -8.22 -2.54
N GLU A 85 -3.36 -8.88 -3.36
CA GLU A 85 -3.68 -10.18 -3.93
C GLU A 85 -2.73 -11.22 -3.32
N ASP A 86 -3.29 -12.12 -2.52
CA ASP A 86 -2.55 -13.20 -1.89
C ASP A 86 -3.48 -14.41 -1.68
N PRO A 87 -3.26 -15.54 -2.38
CA PRO A 87 -4.17 -16.69 -2.32
C PRO A 87 -4.17 -17.44 -0.98
N TYR A 88 -3.23 -17.13 -0.08
CA TYR A 88 -3.02 -17.89 1.15
C TYR A 88 -3.40 -17.12 2.42
N ILE A 89 -4.25 -16.08 2.38
CA ILE A 89 -4.73 -15.46 3.64
C ILE A 89 -5.86 -16.31 4.26
N ARG A 90 -5.53 -17.53 4.71
CA ARG A 90 -6.51 -18.54 5.18
C ARG A 90 -6.33 -18.88 6.65
N SER A 91 -5.14 -19.34 7.02
CA SER A 91 -4.85 -19.81 8.37
C SER A 91 -4.63 -18.66 9.35
N HIS A 92 -4.60 -19.00 10.65
CA HIS A 92 -4.50 -18.00 11.71
C HIS A 92 -3.24 -17.12 11.63
N HIS A 93 -2.08 -17.70 11.33
CA HIS A 93 -0.83 -16.93 11.23
C HIS A 93 -0.79 -16.05 9.97
N GLN A 94 -1.39 -16.50 8.86
CA GLN A 94 -1.53 -15.73 7.63
C GLN A 94 -2.47 -14.52 7.81
N ILE A 95 -3.58 -14.72 8.53
CA ILE A 95 -4.46 -13.59 8.89
C ILE A 95 -3.74 -12.62 9.82
N TYR A 96 -2.91 -13.10 10.76
CA TYR A 96 -2.07 -12.22 11.58
C TYR A 96 -1.00 -11.47 10.77
N ASN A 97 -0.43 -12.10 9.74
CA ASN A 97 0.44 -11.43 8.77
C ASN A 97 -0.32 -10.28 8.09
N PHE A 98 -1.53 -10.52 7.61
CA PHE A 98 -2.35 -9.46 7.03
C PHE A 98 -2.71 -8.37 8.04
N LEU A 99 -3.09 -8.73 9.27
CA LEU A 99 -3.35 -7.78 10.35
C LEU A 99 -2.14 -6.86 10.60
N ARG A 100 -0.92 -7.41 10.70
CA ARG A 100 0.30 -6.59 10.89
C ARG A 100 0.53 -5.61 9.74
N PHE A 101 0.25 -6.03 8.51
CA PHE A 101 0.31 -5.13 7.35
C PHE A 101 -0.73 -4.01 7.49
N CYS A 102 -1.97 -4.33 7.88
CA CYS A 102 -3.00 -3.34 8.15
C CYS A 102 -2.64 -2.39 9.30
N GLU A 103 -2.04 -2.88 10.38
CA GLU A 103 -1.55 -2.06 11.50
C GLU A 103 -0.49 -1.07 11.04
N LEU A 104 0.43 -1.49 10.16
CA LEU A 104 1.40 -0.60 9.54
C LEU A 104 0.71 0.51 8.73
N VAL A 105 -0.33 0.18 7.96
CA VAL A 105 -1.10 1.18 7.20
C VAL A 105 -1.79 2.17 8.15
N VAL A 106 -2.41 1.69 9.24
CA VAL A 106 -3.05 2.54 10.25
C VAL A 106 -2.04 3.43 10.98
N LYS A 107 -0.85 2.90 11.29
CA LYS A 107 0.26 3.64 11.92
C LYS A 107 0.85 4.69 10.97
N SER A 108 0.83 4.41 9.67
CA SER A 108 1.32 5.34 8.67
C SER A 108 0.49 6.62 8.65
N LYS A 109 1.12 7.77 8.36
CA LYS A 109 0.40 9.04 8.17
C LYS A 109 -0.27 9.12 6.78
N ALA A 110 -0.29 8.03 6.02
CA ALA A 110 -0.91 7.98 4.71
C ALA A 110 -2.43 8.05 4.83
N PRO A 111 -3.13 8.87 4.02
CA PRO A 111 -4.57 9.05 4.09
C PRO A 111 -5.35 7.90 3.42
N VAL A 112 -4.97 6.65 3.65
CA VAL A 112 -5.61 5.45 3.08
C VAL A 112 -7.08 5.38 3.50
N LYS A 113 -7.95 5.10 2.54
CA LYS A 113 -9.41 5.00 2.72
C LYS A 113 -9.94 3.60 2.47
N GLU A 114 -9.31 2.87 1.57
CA GLU A 114 -9.75 1.52 1.21
C GLU A 114 -8.55 0.58 1.08
N ILE A 115 -8.69 -0.61 1.66
CA ILE A 115 -7.83 -1.77 1.40
C ILE A 115 -8.71 -2.81 0.72
N ARG A 116 -8.29 -3.29 -0.46
CA ARG A 116 -8.95 -4.40 -1.15
C ARG A 116 -8.11 -5.65 -1.02
N LEU A 117 -8.69 -6.69 -0.42
CA LEU A 117 -8.08 -8.00 -0.35
C LEU A 117 -8.76 -8.94 -1.34
N LEU A 118 -7.98 -9.56 -2.22
CA LEU A 118 -8.36 -10.72 -3.01
C LEU A 118 -7.55 -11.92 -2.50
N THR A 119 -8.24 -12.94 -1.99
CA THR A 119 -7.60 -14.15 -1.42
C THR A 119 -8.31 -15.42 -1.88
N GLY A 120 -7.65 -16.57 -1.73
CA GLY A 120 -8.31 -17.86 -1.86
C GLY A 120 -9.18 -18.16 -0.64
N SER A 121 -10.25 -18.92 -0.84
CA SER A 121 -11.06 -19.48 0.24
C SER A 121 -10.44 -20.80 0.72
N ASP A 122 -10.65 -21.15 1.99
CA ASP A 122 -10.30 -22.50 2.45
C ASP A 122 -11.23 -23.55 1.83
N GLU A 123 -10.68 -24.72 1.51
CA GLU A 123 -11.45 -25.82 0.92
C GLU A 123 -12.30 -26.54 1.97
N ASN A 124 -11.88 -26.49 3.25
CA ASN A 124 -12.64 -27.05 4.34
C ASN A 124 -13.71 -26.04 4.81
N PRO A 125 -15.01 -26.38 4.80
CA PRO A 125 -16.08 -25.45 5.16
C PRO A 125 -15.97 -24.86 6.58
N GLU A 126 -15.47 -25.61 7.55
CA GLU A 126 -15.30 -25.12 8.93
C GLU A 126 -14.16 -24.10 9.00
N LEU A 127 -13.04 -24.38 8.33
CA LEU A 127 -11.90 -23.46 8.27
C LEU A 127 -12.24 -22.21 7.44
N GLN A 128 -13.02 -22.37 6.38
CA GLN A 128 -13.55 -21.27 5.56
C GLN A 128 -14.42 -20.33 6.40
N SER A 129 -15.36 -20.86 7.19
CA SER A 129 -16.17 -20.04 8.10
C SER A 129 -15.27 -19.28 9.08
N GLN A 130 -14.28 -19.95 9.68
CA GLN A 130 -13.34 -19.28 10.59
C GLN A 130 -12.49 -18.20 9.90
N GLN A 131 -12.09 -18.42 8.66
CA GLN A 131 -11.37 -17.43 7.85
C GLN A 131 -12.25 -16.19 7.65
N HIS A 132 -13.51 -16.39 7.22
CA HIS A 132 -14.47 -15.32 7.00
C HIS A 132 -14.75 -14.53 8.28
N ASP A 133 -14.96 -15.22 9.41
CA ASP A 133 -15.23 -14.58 10.70
C ASP A 133 -14.05 -13.72 11.17
N LYS A 134 -12.82 -14.24 11.06
CA LYS A 134 -11.60 -13.52 11.46
C LYS A 134 -11.34 -12.30 10.56
N LEU A 135 -11.51 -12.44 9.26
CA LEU A 135 -11.35 -11.33 8.32
C LEU A 135 -12.50 -10.30 8.46
N GLY A 136 -13.71 -10.74 8.82
CA GLY A 136 -14.83 -9.89 9.17
C GLY A 136 -14.53 -9.02 10.40
N GLN A 137 -14.01 -9.63 11.47
CA GLN A 137 -13.57 -8.89 12.67
C GLN A 137 -12.48 -7.85 12.34
N LEU A 138 -11.53 -8.21 11.47
CA LEU A 138 -10.51 -7.26 11.00
C LEU A 138 -11.13 -6.09 10.24
N SER A 139 -12.13 -6.35 9.38
CA SER A 139 -12.84 -5.32 8.63
C SER A 139 -13.55 -4.33 9.57
N GLU A 140 -14.25 -4.84 10.59
CA GLU A 140 -14.89 -4.01 11.62
C GLU A 140 -13.88 -3.19 12.43
N SER A 141 -12.72 -3.78 12.73
CA SER A 141 -11.64 -3.08 13.44
C SER A 141 -11.07 -1.94 12.59
N LEU A 142 -10.78 -2.17 11.31
CA LEU A 142 -10.27 -1.14 10.39
C LEU A 142 -11.28 -0.01 10.16
N GLN A 143 -12.57 -0.33 10.15
CA GLN A 143 -13.62 0.67 10.01
C GLN A 143 -13.58 1.71 11.15
N LYS A 144 -13.19 1.32 12.37
CA LYS A 144 -12.99 2.25 13.50
C LYS A 144 -11.86 3.25 13.25
N HIS A 145 -10.93 2.93 12.35
CA HIS A 145 -9.85 3.80 11.88
C HIS A 145 -10.19 4.52 10.55
N ASN A 146 -11.46 4.49 10.12
CA ASN A 146 -11.94 5.06 8.85
C ASN A 146 -11.28 4.45 7.60
N ILE A 147 -10.87 3.18 7.68
CA ILE A 147 -10.36 2.40 6.56
C ILE A 147 -11.37 1.31 6.25
N LYS A 148 -11.89 1.30 5.03
CA LYS A 148 -12.78 0.25 4.54
C LYS A 148 -11.96 -0.93 4.06
N LEU A 149 -12.20 -2.13 4.59
CA LEU A 149 -11.64 -3.37 4.06
C LEU A 149 -12.69 -4.08 3.20
N THR A 150 -12.39 -4.21 1.90
CA THR A 150 -13.22 -4.98 0.96
C THR A 150 -12.54 -6.30 0.66
N ILE A 151 -13.19 -7.42 0.96
CA ILE A 151 -12.64 -8.76 0.76
C ILE A 151 -13.40 -9.45 -0.37
N LYS A 152 -12.65 -10.05 -1.29
CA LYS A 152 -13.15 -10.92 -2.34
C LYS A 152 -12.40 -12.25 -2.30
N TYR A 153 -13.11 -13.31 -2.65
CA TYR A 153 -12.55 -14.66 -2.71
C TYR A 153 -12.48 -15.13 -4.17
N SER A 154 -11.38 -15.79 -4.54
CA SER A 154 -11.18 -16.38 -5.86
C SER A 154 -10.31 -17.63 -5.77
N ASP A 155 -10.80 -18.73 -6.35
CA ASP A 155 -10.09 -20.02 -6.35
C ASP A 155 -9.05 -20.13 -7.48
N THR A 156 -9.09 -19.21 -8.44
CA THR A 156 -8.16 -19.15 -9.58
C THR A 156 -7.02 -18.14 -9.36
N LEU A 157 -6.88 -17.62 -8.13
CA LEU A 157 -5.84 -16.65 -7.81
C LEU A 157 -4.50 -17.35 -7.61
N HIS A 158 -3.48 -16.90 -8.35
CA HIS A 158 -2.11 -17.40 -8.22
C HIS A 158 -1.10 -16.30 -7.93
N ASP A 159 -1.40 -15.07 -8.34
CA ASP A 159 -0.51 -13.93 -8.18
C ASP A 159 -0.42 -13.50 -6.70
N ARG A 160 0.78 -13.06 -6.32
CA ARG A 160 1.13 -12.58 -4.98
C ARG A 160 1.67 -11.17 -5.12
N GLU A 161 0.78 -10.19 -5.12
CA GLU A 161 1.14 -8.81 -5.36
C GLU A 161 0.37 -7.81 -4.53
N ILE A 162 1.05 -6.72 -4.19
CA ILE A 162 0.48 -5.58 -3.49
C ILE A 162 0.61 -4.37 -4.42
N ARG A 163 -0.51 -3.73 -4.71
CA ARG A 163 -0.59 -2.57 -5.59
C ARG A 163 -0.99 -1.34 -4.79
N PHE A 164 -0.26 -0.26 -5.00
CA PHE A 164 -0.51 1.05 -4.42
C PHE A 164 -1.04 1.97 -5.52
N ASP A 165 -2.08 2.78 -5.24
CA ASP A 165 -2.67 3.69 -6.24
C ASP A 165 -1.68 4.75 -6.77
N THR A 166 -0.62 5.01 -6.01
CA THR A 166 0.55 5.84 -6.40
C THR A 166 1.30 5.26 -7.60
N GLY A 167 1.13 3.97 -7.90
CA GLY A 167 1.68 3.27 -9.07
C GLY A 167 2.66 2.16 -8.73
N TRP A 168 3.11 2.07 -7.49
CA TRP A 168 4.00 1.01 -7.03
C TRP A 168 3.28 -0.34 -6.99
N VAL A 169 4.01 -1.37 -7.39
CA VAL A 169 3.62 -2.76 -7.32
C VAL A 169 4.76 -3.53 -6.66
N VAL A 170 4.43 -4.34 -5.67
CA VAL A 170 5.36 -5.20 -4.94
C VAL A 170 4.90 -6.63 -5.11
N LYS A 171 5.65 -7.43 -5.86
CA LYS A 171 5.44 -8.87 -6.04
C LYS A 171 6.32 -9.61 -5.05
N ILE A 172 5.74 -10.53 -4.29
CA ILE A 172 6.48 -11.29 -3.27
C ILE A 172 6.34 -12.76 -3.58
N GLY A 173 7.48 -13.44 -3.74
CA GLY A 173 7.53 -14.86 -4.08
C GLY A 173 6.72 -15.74 -3.15
N ARG A 174 6.50 -15.37 -1.89
CA ARG A 174 5.66 -16.09 -0.90
C ARG A 174 4.41 -15.33 -0.43
N GLY A 175 4.10 -14.19 -1.04
CA GLY A 175 3.06 -13.29 -0.54
C GLY A 175 3.46 -12.68 0.80
N LEU A 176 2.49 -12.48 1.69
CA LEU A 176 2.72 -11.98 3.04
C LEU A 176 3.34 -13.06 3.96
N ASP A 177 3.30 -14.34 3.60
CA ASP A 177 3.80 -15.42 4.46
C ASP A 177 5.32 -15.70 4.30
N ILE A 178 6.12 -14.67 4.56
CA ILE A 178 7.59 -14.71 4.41
C ILE A 178 8.34 -15.17 5.67
N TYR A 179 7.67 -15.27 6.82
CA TYR A 179 8.33 -15.51 8.10
C TYR A 179 8.30 -16.99 8.51
N LYS A 180 9.36 -17.46 9.16
CA LYS A 180 9.37 -18.78 9.79
C LYS A 180 8.57 -18.76 11.10
N ALA A 181 8.17 -19.94 11.55
CA ALA A 181 7.66 -20.13 12.90
C ALA A 181 8.72 -19.71 13.92
N ALA A 182 8.28 -19.09 15.02
CA ALA A 182 9.16 -18.80 16.15
C ALA A 182 9.64 -20.09 16.82
N GLU A 183 10.85 -20.09 17.37
CA GLU A 183 11.42 -21.26 18.07
C GLU A 183 10.60 -21.65 19.30
N SER A 184 10.09 -20.66 20.04
CA SER A 184 9.21 -20.86 21.18
C SER A 184 8.28 -19.67 21.39
N LYS A 185 7.29 -19.80 22.28
CA LYS A 185 6.36 -18.71 22.62
C LYS A 185 7.05 -17.50 23.28
N PHE A 186 8.27 -17.66 23.78
CA PHE A 186 9.04 -16.64 24.49
C PHE A 186 10.44 -16.43 23.88
N SER A 187 10.61 -16.73 22.58
CA SER A 187 11.85 -16.42 21.87
C SER A 187 11.89 -14.97 21.41
N ILE A 188 13.10 -14.42 21.28
CA ILE A 188 13.31 -13.14 20.60
C ILE A 188 12.81 -13.28 19.15
N GLY A 189 12.15 -12.23 18.66
CA GLY A 189 11.46 -12.26 17.37
C GLY A 189 10.03 -12.80 17.42
N PHE A 190 9.47 -13.14 18.58
CA PHE A 190 8.06 -13.57 18.67
C PHE A 190 7.08 -12.43 18.31
N CYS A 191 7.28 -11.24 18.90
CA CYS A 191 6.44 -10.06 18.64
C CYS A 191 7.02 -9.14 17.57
N ASP A 192 8.33 -8.91 17.60
CA ASP A 192 9.04 -8.05 16.66
C ASP A 192 9.52 -8.86 15.44
N PHE A 193 8.95 -8.56 14.28
CA PHE A 193 9.23 -9.32 13.06
C PHE A 193 10.51 -8.87 12.35
N ASP A 194 11.14 -7.76 12.76
CA ASP A 194 12.51 -7.47 12.31
C ASP A 194 13.52 -8.45 12.92
N LEU A 195 13.19 -9.09 14.04
CA LEU A 195 14.03 -10.11 14.67
C LEU A 195 13.61 -11.54 14.29
N ARG A 196 12.59 -11.72 13.42
CA ARG A 196 12.08 -13.03 13.03
C ARG A 196 12.83 -13.58 11.81
N PRO A 197 13.33 -14.82 11.84
CA PRO A 197 13.91 -15.45 10.65
C PRO A 197 12.89 -15.61 9.52
N CYS A 198 13.29 -15.26 8.29
CA CYS A 198 12.48 -15.37 7.09
C CYS A 198 12.76 -16.67 6.32
N HIS A 199 11.76 -17.13 5.56
CA HIS A 199 11.93 -18.07 4.47
C HIS A 199 12.65 -17.39 3.30
N GLN A 200 13.39 -18.18 2.52
CA GLN A 200 13.98 -17.67 1.28
C GLN A 200 12.86 -17.22 0.33
N THR A 201 12.95 -16.00 -0.18
CA THR A 201 12.00 -15.45 -1.15
C THR A 201 12.60 -14.27 -1.90
N THR A 202 12.05 -13.96 -3.06
CA THR A 202 12.36 -12.76 -3.81
C THR A 202 11.20 -11.77 -3.69
N ILE A 203 11.53 -10.48 -3.64
CA ILE A 203 10.58 -9.37 -3.70
C ILE A 203 10.95 -8.51 -4.90
N ASP A 204 10.05 -8.39 -5.86
CA ASP A 204 10.20 -7.56 -7.05
C ASP A 204 9.35 -6.30 -6.91
N ILE A 205 9.96 -5.15 -7.13
CA ILE A 205 9.38 -3.84 -6.88
C ILE A 205 9.51 -3.00 -8.13
N PHE A 206 8.38 -2.52 -8.63
CA PHE A 206 8.33 -1.68 -9.82
C PHE A 206 7.19 -0.68 -9.77
N ASN A 207 7.26 0.33 -10.62
CA ASN A 207 6.17 1.29 -10.81
C ASN A 207 5.50 1.08 -12.16
N ARG A 208 4.22 0.69 -12.15
CA ARG A 208 3.44 0.38 -13.35
C ARG A 208 3.36 1.53 -14.36
N LYS A 209 3.51 2.78 -13.89
CA LYS A 209 3.41 3.98 -14.74
C LYS A 209 4.62 4.17 -15.64
N TYR A 210 5.77 3.62 -15.27
CA TYR A 210 7.06 3.94 -15.90
C TYR A 210 7.76 2.73 -16.53
N MET A 211 7.24 1.51 -16.33
CA MET A 211 7.79 0.31 -16.98
C MET A 211 7.29 0.09 -18.43
N LYS A 212 6.16 0.70 -18.83
CA LYS A 212 5.65 0.60 -20.21
C LYS A 212 6.57 1.25 -21.26
N ASP A 213 7.37 2.25 -20.88
CA ASP A 213 8.24 2.99 -21.81
C ASP A 213 9.50 2.21 -22.26
N SER A 214 9.71 0.98 -21.78
CA SER A 214 10.91 0.18 -22.08
C SER A 214 10.72 -0.90 -23.14
N VAL A 215 9.48 -1.22 -23.53
CA VAL A 215 9.19 -2.27 -24.54
C VAL A 215 9.01 -1.67 -25.94
N ASP A 216 8.49 -0.44 -26.04
CA ASP A 216 8.19 0.20 -27.34
C ASP A 216 9.42 0.86 -28.02
N THR A 217 10.63 0.75 -27.46
CA THR A 217 11.87 1.26 -28.09
C THR A 217 12.76 0.17 -28.70
N ALA A 218 12.36 -1.10 -28.60
CA ALA A 218 13.11 -2.22 -29.17
C ALA A 218 12.59 -2.70 -30.54
N GLU A 219 11.41 -2.26 -30.99
CA GLU A 219 10.83 -2.70 -32.27
C GLU A 219 11.11 -1.76 -33.46
N ASP A 220 11.73 -0.59 -33.25
CA ASP A 220 12.05 0.37 -34.33
C ASP A 220 13.52 0.28 -34.83
N THR A 221 14.19 -0.87 -34.68
CA THR A 221 15.58 -1.05 -35.20
C THR A 221 15.81 -2.33 -35.99
N VAL A 222 14.80 -2.79 -36.76
CA VAL A 222 15.00 -3.82 -37.80
C VAL A 222 14.46 -3.33 -39.14
#